data_AF-A0A925M530-F1
#
_entry.id   AF-A0A925M530-F1
#
_cell.length_a   1.000
_cell.length_b   1.000
_cell.length_c   1.000
_cell.angle_alpha   90.00
_cell.angle_beta   90.00
_cell.angle_gamma   90.00
#
_symmetry.space_group_name_H-M   'P 1'
#
loop_
_entity.id
_entity.type
_entity.pdbx_description
1 polymer ?
#
loop_
_entity_poly.entity_id
_entity_poly.type
_entity_poly.pdbx_seq_one_letter_code
_entity_poly.pdbx_strand_id
1 'polypeptide(L)'
;HQVLERQPYSFEHKILAKAEKDFLTDKIGVKRFLSELGRSEVYLNAFYHNSSNMKFLELCFKHFLGRAPLSQEEIKHYCDIMMYEGVAAMITAILDSEEYRKAFGCFTVPHPRQLRCYESPKAYTESHLLNCEHVGQRGRSIPTIYWHQLGLTCDGGVCRPPEAEGFVDSSVPTEALTRLLALLQSTQPEKALAALSTEHKALLRRAIG
;
A
#
# COMPACT_ATOMS: atom_id res chain seq x y z
N HIS A 1 -8.54 -4.96 -13.73
CA HIS A 1 -8.43 -3.58 -13.22
C HIS A 1 -8.33 -3.48 -11.70
N GLN A 2 -8.76 -4.44 -10.85
CA GLN A 2 -8.57 -4.31 -9.39
C GLN A 2 -7.15 -4.71 -8.94
N VAL A 3 -6.79 -5.99 -9.06
CA VAL A 3 -5.57 -6.52 -8.41
C VAL A 3 -4.27 -6.05 -9.07
N LEU A 4 -4.23 -6.00 -10.40
CA LEU A 4 -3.06 -5.49 -11.14
C LEU A 4 -3.20 -4.02 -11.53
N GLU A 5 -4.35 -3.37 -11.26
CA GLU A 5 -4.71 -2.02 -11.74
C GLU A 5 -4.78 -1.83 -13.28
N ARG A 6 -4.15 -2.72 -14.06
CA ARG A 6 -4.10 -2.74 -15.52
C ARG A 6 -4.45 -4.11 -16.08
N GLN A 7 -4.41 -4.23 -17.40
CA GLN A 7 -4.39 -5.54 -18.08
C GLN A 7 -2.94 -6.08 -18.11
N PRO A 8 -2.74 -7.40 -17.93
CA PRO A 8 -1.43 -8.02 -18.10
C PRO A 8 -0.93 -7.86 -19.54
N TYR A 9 0.39 -7.78 -19.72
CA TYR A 9 0.98 -7.85 -21.05
C TYR A 9 0.94 -9.28 -21.60
N SER A 10 1.07 -9.43 -22.91
CA SER A 10 1.05 -10.74 -23.59
C SER A 10 2.14 -11.70 -23.11
N PHE A 11 3.29 -11.19 -22.62
CA PHE A 11 4.31 -12.03 -22.00
C PHE A 11 3.95 -12.44 -20.55
N GLU A 12 3.29 -11.57 -19.79
CA GLU A 12 2.84 -11.85 -18.41
C GLU A 12 1.73 -12.90 -18.39
N HIS A 13 0.86 -12.91 -19.40
CA HIS A 13 -0.15 -13.96 -19.58
C HIS A 13 0.45 -15.36 -19.65
N LYS A 14 1.66 -15.52 -20.21
CA LYS A 14 2.33 -16.82 -20.25
C LYS A 14 2.73 -17.31 -18.85
N ILE A 15 3.10 -16.39 -17.96
CA ILE A 15 3.45 -16.68 -16.56
C ILE A 15 2.18 -17.07 -15.78
N LEU A 16 1.07 -16.38 -16.04
CA LEU A 16 -0.22 -16.61 -15.37
C LEU A 16 -1.05 -17.74 -15.98
N ALA A 17 -0.68 -18.25 -17.16
CA ALA A 17 -1.44 -19.22 -17.93
C ALA A 17 -1.83 -20.48 -17.15
N LYS A 18 -0.97 -20.92 -16.21
CA LYS A 18 -1.27 -22.07 -15.36
C LYS A 18 -2.46 -21.78 -14.43
N ALA A 19 -2.41 -20.68 -13.69
CA ALA A 19 -3.47 -20.27 -12.77
C ALA A 19 -4.78 -19.98 -13.53
N GLU A 20 -4.68 -19.31 -14.69
CA GLU A 20 -5.84 -19.05 -15.55
C GLU A 20 -6.49 -20.35 -16.05
N LYS A 21 -5.69 -21.32 -16.51
CA LYS A 21 -6.19 -22.62 -16.95
C LYS A 21 -6.85 -23.42 -15.82
N ASP A 22 -6.24 -23.44 -14.64
CA ASP A 22 -6.80 -24.17 -13.49
C ASP A 22 -8.10 -23.50 -12.99
N PHE A 23 -8.22 -22.17 -13.11
CA PHE A 23 -9.46 -21.45 -12.82
C PHE A 23 -10.55 -21.73 -13.86
N LEU A 24 -10.22 -21.70 -15.17
CA LEU A 24 -11.16 -21.99 -16.26
C LEU A 24 -11.63 -23.45 -16.28
N THR A 25 -10.89 -24.36 -15.65
CA THR A 25 -11.26 -25.77 -15.52
C THR A 25 -11.93 -26.09 -14.18
N ASP A 26 -12.36 -25.07 -13.43
CA ASP A 26 -13.04 -25.17 -12.12
C ASP A 26 -12.25 -25.95 -11.06
N LYS A 27 -10.92 -26.09 -11.21
CA LYS A 27 -10.08 -26.78 -10.21
C LYS A 27 -9.79 -25.91 -9.00
N ILE A 28 -9.75 -24.59 -9.18
CA ILE A 28 -9.49 -23.60 -8.14
C ILE A 28 -10.61 -22.57 -8.08
N GLY A 29 -11.02 -22.20 -6.87
CA GLY A 29 -11.96 -21.10 -6.65
C GLY A 29 -11.28 -19.74 -6.73
N VAL A 30 -12.09 -18.67 -6.76
CA VAL A 30 -11.62 -17.27 -6.87
C VAL A 30 -10.56 -16.92 -5.84
N LYS A 31 -10.77 -17.31 -4.56
CA LYS A 31 -9.80 -17.04 -3.49
C LYS A 31 -8.42 -17.67 -3.75
N ARG A 32 -8.40 -18.93 -4.23
CA ARG A 32 -7.15 -19.62 -4.56
C ARG A 32 -6.46 -18.98 -5.76
N PHE A 33 -7.23 -18.62 -6.79
CA PHE A 33 -6.71 -17.88 -7.92
C PHE A 33 -6.07 -16.55 -7.51
N LEU A 34 -6.70 -15.80 -6.60
CA LEU A 34 -6.14 -14.54 -6.07
C LEU A 34 -4.86 -14.77 -5.26
N SER A 35 -4.78 -15.86 -4.49
CA SER A 35 -3.57 -16.22 -3.76
C SER A 35 -2.42 -16.56 -4.72
N GLU A 36 -2.67 -17.34 -5.78
CA GLU A 36 -1.68 -17.63 -6.82
C GLU A 36 -1.25 -16.36 -7.58
N LEU A 37 -2.20 -15.49 -7.90
CA LEU A 37 -1.92 -14.21 -8.55
C LEU A 37 -1.06 -13.29 -7.65
N GLY A 38 -1.38 -13.17 -6.36
CA GLY A 38 -0.61 -12.36 -5.41
C GLY A 38 0.80 -12.88 -5.16
N ARG A 39 1.02 -14.19 -5.36
CA ARG A 39 2.35 -14.84 -5.25
C ARG A 39 3.13 -14.85 -6.56
N SER A 40 2.48 -14.51 -7.67
CA SER A 40 3.12 -14.49 -8.98
C SER A 40 4.19 -13.41 -9.07
N GLU A 41 5.22 -13.68 -9.87
CA GLU A 41 6.28 -12.70 -10.16
C GLU A 41 5.72 -11.42 -10.79
N VAL A 42 4.61 -11.53 -11.56
CA VAL A 42 3.96 -10.38 -12.19
C VAL A 42 3.47 -9.38 -11.14
N TYR A 43 2.80 -9.88 -10.09
CA TYR A 43 2.30 -9.03 -9.01
C TYR A 43 3.44 -8.47 -8.15
N LEU A 44 4.41 -9.32 -7.79
CA LEU A 44 5.54 -8.91 -6.94
C LEU A 44 6.45 -7.89 -7.63
N ASN A 45 6.72 -8.03 -8.93
CA ASN A 45 7.51 -7.06 -9.71
C ASN A 45 6.80 -5.71 -9.84
N ALA A 46 5.47 -5.72 -9.96
CA ALA A 46 4.68 -4.50 -10.06
C ALA A 46 4.65 -3.72 -8.74
N PHE A 47 4.42 -4.41 -7.62
CA PHE A 47 4.05 -3.74 -6.36
C PHE A 47 5.04 -3.93 -5.22
N TYR A 48 5.73 -5.07 -5.12
CA TYR A 48 6.60 -5.39 -3.99
C TYR A 48 8.02 -4.89 -4.20
N HIS A 49 8.70 -5.32 -5.27
CA HIS A 49 10.14 -5.08 -5.47
C HIS A 49 10.53 -3.60 -5.55
N ASN A 50 9.60 -2.74 -5.97
CA ASN A 50 9.84 -1.32 -6.16
C ASN A 50 9.26 -0.43 -5.04
N SER A 51 8.66 -1.02 -4.01
CA SER A 51 7.96 -0.28 -2.96
C SER A 51 8.49 -0.63 -1.57
N SER A 52 8.25 0.24 -0.60
CA SER A 52 8.50 -0.12 0.80
C SER A 52 7.48 -1.16 1.28
N ASN A 53 7.84 -1.95 2.29
CA ASN A 53 6.94 -2.97 2.87
C ASN A 53 5.61 -2.37 3.33
N MET A 54 5.64 -1.16 3.91
CA MET A 54 4.44 -0.45 4.33
C MET A 54 3.58 0.00 3.16
N LYS A 55 4.19 0.53 2.07
CA LYS A 55 3.44 0.94 0.87
C LYS A 55 2.84 -0.29 0.18
N PHE A 56 3.60 -1.38 0.12
CA PHE A 56 3.11 -2.65 -0.41
C PHE A 56 1.93 -3.20 0.42
N LEU A 57 2.01 -3.12 1.75
CA LEU A 57 0.89 -3.53 2.62
C LEU A 57 -0.37 -2.71 2.30
N GLU A 58 -0.26 -1.39 2.23
CA GLU A 58 -1.38 -0.51 1.85
C GLU A 58 -1.99 -0.91 0.50
N LEU A 59 -1.17 -1.20 -0.50
CA LEU A 59 -1.63 -1.69 -1.81
C LEU A 59 -2.32 -3.07 -1.70
N CYS A 60 -1.84 -3.98 -0.86
CA CYS A 60 -2.52 -5.25 -0.60
C CYS A 60 -3.92 -5.04 0.00
N PHE A 61 -4.07 -4.12 0.95
CA PHE A 61 -5.39 -3.75 1.49
C PHE A 61 -6.32 -3.21 0.41
N LYS A 62 -5.81 -2.33 -0.47
CA LYS A 62 -6.56 -1.84 -1.63
C LYS A 62 -6.99 -2.98 -2.58
N HIS A 63 -6.05 -3.83 -2.99
CA HIS A 63 -6.31 -4.85 -4.01
C HIS A 63 -7.20 -5.99 -3.52
N PHE A 64 -6.99 -6.47 -2.29
CA PHE A 64 -7.68 -7.65 -1.77
C PHE A 64 -8.86 -7.32 -0.87
N LEU A 65 -8.81 -6.24 -0.08
CA LEU A 65 -9.89 -5.84 0.82
C LEU A 65 -10.71 -4.65 0.31
N GLY A 66 -10.21 -3.91 -0.69
CA GLY A 66 -10.93 -2.78 -1.29
C GLY A 66 -11.04 -1.56 -0.39
N ARG A 67 -10.16 -1.43 0.62
CA ARG A 67 -10.14 -0.33 1.60
C ARG A 67 -8.71 0.00 2.04
N ALA A 68 -8.53 1.09 2.76
CA ALA A 68 -7.28 1.39 3.45
C ALA A 68 -7.19 0.64 4.81
N PRO A 69 -5.99 0.47 5.40
CA PRO A 69 -5.84 0.02 6.78
C PRO A 69 -6.57 0.95 7.77
N LEU A 70 -7.21 0.40 8.78
CA LEU A 70 -8.04 1.18 9.73
C LEU A 70 -7.25 1.66 10.95
N SER A 71 -6.28 0.86 11.40
CA SER A 71 -5.54 1.10 12.63
C SER A 71 -4.06 0.74 12.49
N GLN A 72 -3.22 1.35 13.33
CA GLN A 72 -1.79 1.03 13.38
C GLN A 72 -1.53 -0.40 13.86
N GLU A 73 -2.43 -0.94 14.69
CA GLU A 73 -2.35 -2.31 15.18
C GLU A 73 -2.53 -3.30 14.04
N GLU A 74 -3.48 -3.04 13.13
CA GLU A 74 -3.69 -3.82 11.93
C GLU A 74 -2.45 -3.78 11.03
N ILE A 75 -1.90 -2.59 10.79
CA ILE A 75 -0.67 -2.41 10.01
C ILE A 75 0.48 -3.22 10.61
N LYS A 76 0.69 -3.08 11.93
CA LYS A 76 1.75 -3.79 12.64
C LYS A 76 1.57 -5.31 12.53
N HIS A 77 0.36 -5.81 12.76
CA HIS A 77 0.08 -7.24 12.71
C HIS A 77 0.45 -7.86 11.36
N TYR A 78 0.01 -7.26 10.25
CA TYR A 78 0.34 -7.78 8.92
C TYR A 78 1.80 -7.53 8.52
N CYS A 79 2.42 -6.44 8.98
CA CYS A 79 3.86 -6.24 8.82
C CYS A 79 4.66 -7.33 9.54
N ASP A 80 4.29 -7.69 10.77
CA ASP A 80 4.97 -8.75 11.54
C ASP A 80 4.86 -10.08 10.79
N ILE A 81 3.67 -10.47 10.31
CA ILE A 81 3.48 -11.67 9.47
C ILE A 81 4.36 -11.62 8.21
N MET A 82 4.39 -10.47 7.52
CA MET A 82 5.21 -10.30 6.32
C MET A 82 6.71 -10.49 6.62
N MET A 83 7.18 -10.00 7.77
CA MET A 83 8.60 -10.10 8.15
C MET A 83 8.99 -11.51 8.61
N TYR A 84 8.12 -12.22 9.33
CA TYR A 84 8.42 -13.55 9.86
C TYR A 84 8.14 -14.69 8.86
N GLU A 85 7.04 -14.60 8.12
CA GLU A 85 6.54 -15.69 7.26
C GLU A 85 6.61 -15.35 5.76
N GLY A 86 6.90 -14.09 5.43
CA GLY A 86 7.04 -13.61 4.06
C GLY A 86 5.73 -13.10 3.44
N VAL A 87 5.86 -12.55 2.23
CA VAL A 87 4.75 -11.91 1.49
C VAL A 87 3.61 -12.88 1.16
N ALA A 88 3.93 -14.12 0.80
CA ALA A 88 2.94 -15.12 0.44
C ALA A 88 2.02 -15.48 1.62
N ALA A 89 2.58 -15.58 2.82
CA ALA A 89 1.84 -15.85 4.04
C ALA A 89 0.91 -14.68 4.40
N MET A 90 1.43 -13.45 4.32
CA MET A 90 0.62 -12.25 4.56
C MET A 90 -0.59 -12.15 3.61
N ILE A 91 -0.40 -12.36 2.30
CA ILE A 91 -1.52 -12.34 1.33
C ILE A 91 -2.54 -13.42 1.67
N THR A 92 -2.08 -14.61 2.05
CA THR A 92 -2.96 -15.70 2.47
C THR A 92 -3.75 -15.33 3.73
N ALA A 93 -3.09 -14.73 4.74
CA ALA A 93 -3.73 -14.24 5.95
C ALA A 93 -4.80 -13.17 5.68
N ILE A 94 -4.59 -12.28 4.70
CA ILE A 94 -5.59 -11.29 4.28
C ILE A 94 -6.79 -11.99 3.63
N LEU A 95 -6.55 -12.93 2.69
CA LEU A 95 -7.61 -13.64 1.97
C LEU A 95 -8.40 -14.61 2.87
N ASP A 96 -7.77 -15.15 3.91
CA ASP A 96 -8.40 -16.04 4.90
C ASP A 96 -9.06 -15.28 6.06
N SER A 97 -8.96 -13.94 6.08
CA SER A 97 -9.62 -13.13 7.09
C SER A 97 -11.14 -13.29 7.06
N GLU A 98 -11.77 -13.22 8.24
CA GLU A 98 -13.23 -13.24 8.33
C GLU A 98 -13.87 -12.06 7.58
N GLU A 99 -13.17 -10.92 7.53
CA GLU A 99 -13.63 -9.74 6.83
C GLU A 99 -13.74 -9.98 5.33
N TYR A 100 -12.72 -10.59 4.72
CA TYR A 100 -12.76 -10.98 3.31
C TYR A 100 -13.97 -11.88 3.03
N ARG A 101 -14.16 -12.91 3.87
CA ARG A 101 -15.30 -13.83 3.76
C ARG A 101 -16.66 -13.12 3.89
N LYS A 102 -16.80 -12.16 4.81
CA LYS A 102 -18.03 -11.39 5.01
C LYS A 102 -18.30 -10.41 3.86
N ALA A 103 -17.25 -9.84 3.26
CA ALA A 103 -17.37 -8.85 2.21
C ALA A 103 -17.58 -9.45 0.81
N PHE A 104 -16.81 -10.47 0.45
CA PHE A 104 -16.77 -11.03 -0.91
C PHE A 104 -17.21 -12.50 -0.99
N GLY A 105 -17.25 -13.22 0.14
CA GLY A 105 -17.54 -14.65 0.14
C GLY A 105 -16.49 -15.47 -0.62
N CYS A 106 -16.93 -16.54 -1.29
CA CYS A 106 -16.04 -17.49 -1.97
C CYS A 106 -15.89 -17.25 -3.48
N PHE A 107 -16.85 -16.56 -4.10
CA PHE A 107 -17.01 -16.51 -5.56
C PHE A 107 -16.90 -15.09 -6.14
N THR A 108 -16.77 -14.07 -5.30
CA THR A 108 -16.70 -12.68 -5.77
C THR A 108 -15.25 -12.19 -5.81
N VAL A 109 -14.90 -11.52 -6.90
CA VAL A 109 -13.61 -10.84 -7.04
C VAL A 109 -13.63 -9.55 -6.20
N PRO A 110 -12.54 -9.22 -5.48
CA PRO A 110 -12.44 -7.98 -4.73
C PRO A 110 -12.73 -6.75 -5.57
N HIS A 111 -13.36 -5.78 -4.93
CA HIS A 111 -13.67 -4.48 -5.50
C HIS A 111 -13.67 -3.42 -4.38
N PRO A 112 -13.50 -2.12 -4.71
CA PRO A 112 -13.53 -1.05 -3.73
C PRO A 112 -14.83 -1.08 -2.92
N ARG A 113 -14.72 -1.10 -1.59
CA ARG A 113 -15.90 -1.25 -0.74
C ARG A 113 -16.69 0.05 -0.66
N GLN A 114 -17.94 -0.01 -1.08
CA GLN A 114 -18.93 1.05 -0.86
C GLN A 114 -19.78 0.66 0.35
N LEU A 115 -19.32 1.02 1.54
CA LEU A 115 -20.06 0.77 2.77
C LEU A 115 -21.11 1.86 2.97
N ARG A 116 -22.28 1.49 3.50
CA ARG A 116 -23.30 2.46 3.91
C ARG A 116 -22.84 3.29 5.10
N CYS A 117 -22.11 2.66 6.02
CA CYS A 117 -21.56 3.29 7.22
C CYS A 117 -20.09 2.84 7.35
N TYR A 118 -19.21 3.80 7.64
CA TYR A 118 -17.81 3.55 7.98
C TYR A 118 -17.62 3.69 9.49
N GLU A 119 -16.61 3.02 10.05
CA GLU A 119 -16.29 3.12 11.48
C GLU A 119 -15.91 4.55 11.88
N SER A 120 -15.27 5.29 10.96
CA SER A 120 -14.84 6.67 11.16
C SER A 120 -14.85 7.44 9.83
N PRO A 121 -15.10 8.76 9.84
CA PRO A 121 -14.90 9.61 8.67
C PRO A 121 -13.50 9.51 8.08
N LYS A 122 -12.48 9.31 8.93
CA LYS A 122 -11.08 9.12 8.48
C LYS A 122 -10.94 7.90 7.58
N ALA A 123 -11.53 6.78 7.98
CA ALA A 123 -11.48 5.52 7.24
C ALA A 123 -12.13 5.63 5.85
N TYR A 124 -13.22 6.40 5.74
CA TYR A 124 -13.83 6.72 4.45
C TYR A 124 -12.87 7.51 3.57
N THR A 125 -12.35 8.63 4.08
CA THR A 125 -11.46 9.53 3.32
C THR A 125 -10.20 8.81 2.86
N GLU A 126 -9.53 8.05 3.74
CA GLU A 126 -8.32 7.29 3.41
C GLU A 126 -8.59 6.20 2.37
N SER A 127 -9.68 5.45 2.52
CA SER A 127 -10.07 4.43 1.54
C SER A 127 -10.43 5.04 0.20
N HIS A 128 -11.13 6.19 0.20
CA HIS A 128 -11.49 6.90 -1.02
C HIS A 128 -10.24 7.39 -1.75
N LEU A 129 -9.32 8.06 -1.05
CA LEU A 129 -8.06 8.55 -1.60
C LEU A 129 -7.21 7.42 -2.18
N LEU A 130 -7.04 6.33 -1.43
CA LEU A 130 -6.24 5.18 -1.86
C LEU A 130 -6.85 4.48 -3.09
N ASN A 131 -8.18 4.39 -3.17
CA ASN A 131 -8.88 3.80 -4.30
C ASN A 131 -8.79 4.67 -5.57
N CYS A 132 -8.74 6.00 -5.42
CA CYS A 132 -8.56 6.93 -6.53
C CYS A 132 -7.09 7.04 -7.01
N GLU A 133 -6.12 6.65 -6.18
CA GLU A 133 -4.71 6.72 -6.54
C GLU A 133 -4.33 5.63 -7.56
N HIS A 134 -3.53 5.97 -8.55
CA HIS A 134 -2.85 4.99 -9.42
C HIS A 134 -1.44 4.68 -8.92
N VAL A 135 -0.94 3.49 -9.25
CA VAL A 135 0.42 3.06 -8.90
C VAL A 135 1.47 4.14 -9.17
N GLY A 136 2.16 4.58 -8.11
CA GLY A 136 3.29 5.52 -8.20
C GLY A 136 2.92 7.00 -8.25
N GLN A 137 1.64 7.38 -8.22
CA GLN A 137 1.22 8.79 -8.24
C GLN A 137 1.71 9.57 -7.02
N ARG A 138 1.72 8.95 -5.83
CA ARG A 138 2.28 9.53 -4.59
C ARG A 138 3.57 8.80 -4.17
N GLY A 139 4.39 8.42 -5.15
CA GLY A 139 5.65 7.70 -4.91
C GLY A 139 5.48 6.27 -4.41
N ARG A 140 6.61 5.59 -4.14
CA ARG A 140 6.65 4.16 -3.79
C ARG A 140 7.16 3.87 -2.36
N SER A 141 7.69 4.88 -1.69
CA SER A 141 8.33 4.71 -0.38
C SER A 141 7.38 4.94 0.79
N ILE A 142 6.44 5.89 0.69
CA ILE A 142 5.60 6.32 1.82
C ILE A 142 4.13 5.99 1.53
N PRO A 143 3.45 5.25 2.42
CA PRO A 143 2.02 4.98 2.33
C PRO A 143 1.19 6.26 2.28
N THR A 144 0.12 6.24 1.49
CA THR A 144 -0.80 7.35 1.23
C THR A 144 -1.51 7.84 2.50
N ILE A 145 -1.83 6.92 3.42
CA ILE A 145 -2.41 7.26 4.73
C ILE A 145 -1.57 8.26 5.57
N TYR A 146 -0.23 8.26 5.43
CA TYR A 146 0.64 9.15 6.22
C TYR A 146 0.81 10.54 5.59
N TRP A 147 0.28 10.79 4.39
CA TRP A 147 0.47 12.06 3.69
C TRP A 147 -0.20 13.23 4.40
N HIS A 148 -1.37 13.00 4.98
CA HIS A 148 -2.06 14.00 5.80
C HIS A 148 -1.24 14.38 7.04
N GLN A 149 -0.56 13.43 7.66
CA GLN A 149 0.29 13.68 8.83
C GLN A 149 1.58 14.43 8.46
N LEU A 150 2.05 14.22 7.24
CA LEU A 150 3.22 14.92 6.68
C LEU A 150 2.88 16.33 6.19
N GLY A 151 1.59 16.64 5.99
CA GLY A 151 1.09 17.90 5.44
C GLY A 151 1.41 18.07 3.95
N LEU A 152 1.57 16.97 3.21
CA LEU A 152 1.93 16.98 1.79
C LEU A 152 0.66 16.88 0.91
N THR A 153 0.39 17.88 0.07
CA THR A 153 -0.70 17.85 -0.92
C THR A 153 -0.13 17.66 -2.32
N CYS A 154 -0.46 16.55 -2.98
CA CYS A 154 0.08 16.17 -4.31
C CYS A 154 -1.02 15.94 -5.34
N ASP A 155 -2.00 16.82 -5.38
CA ASP A 155 -3.15 16.64 -6.27
C ASP A 155 -2.82 16.95 -7.74
N GLY A 156 -1.62 17.49 -8.02
CA GLY A 156 -1.14 17.85 -9.37
C GLY A 156 0.03 17.02 -9.91
N GLY A 157 0.36 15.87 -9.31
CA GLY A 157 1.46 15.01 -9.79
C GLY A 157 2.88 15.51 -9.47
N VAL A 158 3.02 16.66 -8.81
CA VAL A 158 4.25 17.14 -8.18
C VAL A 158 3.95 17.42 -6.72
N CYS A 159 4.68 16.77 -5.83
CA CYS A 159 4.55 16.96 -4.40
C CYS A 159 5.31 18.20 -3.96
N ARG A 160 4.60 19.33 -3.83
CA ARG A 160 5.19 20.52 -3.19
C ARG A 160 4.98 20.45 -1.68
N PRO A 161 6.01 20.71 -0.87
CA PRO A 161 5.79 21.04 0.54
C PRO A 161 4.84 22.24 0.62
N PRO A 162 3.96 22.31 1.64
CA PRO A 162 3.24 23.55 1.94
C PRO A 162 4.31 24.62 2.17
N GLU A 163 4.17 25.76 1.50
CA GLU A 163 5.13 26.86 1.56
C GLU A 163 5.34 27.23 3.02
N ALA A 164 6.47 26.78 3.59
CA ALA A 164 6.95 27.31 4.84
C ALA A 164 7.52 28.68 4.49
N GLU A 165 6.85 29.75 4.91
CA GLU A 165 7.50 31.04 5.02
C GLU A 165 8.72 30.87 5.93
N GLY A 166 9.90 30.80 5.32
CA GLY A 166 11.15 30.57 6.03
C GLY A 166 12.19 29.88 5.15
N PHE A 167 13.11 30.68 4.62
CA PHE A 167 14.40 30.19 4.12
C PHE A 167 15.09 29.39 5.22
N VAL A 168 15.33 28.09 4.99
CA VAL A 168 16.23 27.28 5.83
C VAL A 168 17.32 26.73 4.91
N ASP A 169 18.56 27.03 5.28
CA ASP A 169 19.75 26.95 4.44
C ASP A 169 20.03 25.57 3.83
N SER A 170 20.60 25.64 2.62
CA SER A 170 20.90 24.54 1.69
C SER A 170 22.10 23.67 2.07
N SER A 171 22.31 23.36 3.36
CA SER A 171 23.36 22.44 3.79
C SER A 171 22.79 21.38 4.74
N VAL A 172 22.11 20.39 4.17
CA VAL A 172 21.59 19.26 4.93
C VAL A 172 22.50 18.06 4.66
N PRO A 173 23.12 17.46 5.69
CA PRO A 173 23.96 16.29 5.50
C PRO A 173 23.11 15.11 5.02
N THR A 174 23.47 14.55 3.86
CA THR A 174 22.81 13.42 3.20
C THR A 174 22.64 12.20 4.12
N GLU A 175 23.52 12.06 5.12
CA GLU A 175 23.44 11.01 6.15
C GLU A 175 22.26 11.15 7.11
N ALA A 176 21.86 12.38 7.46
CA ALA A 176 20.72 12.58 8.34
C ALA A 176 19.42 12.20 7.62
N LEU A 177 19.34 12.51 6.32
CA LEU A 177 18.22 12.17 5.47
C LEU A 177 18.10 10.66 5.23
N THR A 178 19.21 9.96 4.96
CA THR A 178 19.19 8.50 4.80
C THR A 178 18.80 7.78 6.09
N ARG A 179 19.27 8.28 7.25
CA ARG A 179 18.84 7.77 8.57
C ARG A 179 17.34 7.98 8.81
N LEU A 180 16.81 9.14 8.45
CA LEU A 180 15.37 9.44 8.56
C LEU A 180 14.53 8.54 7.66
N LEU A 181 14.96 8.34 6.41
CA LEU A 181 14.27 7.44 5.47
C LEU A 181 14.32 5.99 5.95
N ALA A 182 15.43 5.53 6.52
CA ALA A 182 15.53 4.20 7.12
C ALA A 182 14.62 4.04 8.34
N LEU A 183 14.46 5.07 9.17
CA LEU A 183 13.54 5.07 10.30
C LEU A 183 12.08 4.98 9.84
N LEU A 184 11.69 5.67 8.76
CA LEU A 184 10.34 5.60 8.20
C LEU A 184 10.04 4.27 7.51
N GLN A 185 11.07 3.59 7.02
CA GLN A 185 10.97 2.23 6.50
C GLN A 185 10.84 1.18 7.61
N SER A 186 11.07 1.55 8.87
CA SER A 186 10.92 0.68 10.04
C SER A 186 9.50 0.70 10.63
N THR A 187 9.20 -0.23 11.53
CA THR A 187 7.84 -0.67 11.92
C THR A 187 6.95 0.35 12.65
N GLN A 188 7.42 1.56 12.96
CA GLN A 188 6.63 2.58 13.68
C GLN A 188 6.73 3.99 13.07
N PRO A 189 6.20 4.20 11.86
CA PRO A 189 6.26 5.48 11.16
C PRO A 189 5.52 6.59 11.92
N GLU A 190 4.38 6.36 12.57
CA GLU A 190 3.69 7.43 13.30
C GLU A 190 4.45 7.94 14.52
N LYS A 191 5.07 7.06 15.32
CA LYS A 191 5.88 7.52 16.45
C LYS A 191 7.14 8.24 15.99
N ALA A 192 7.74 7.77 14.90
CA ALA A 192 8.83 8.49 14.24
C ALA A 192 8.35 9.87 13.76
N LEU A 193 7.22 9.94 13.04
CA LEU A 193 6.61 11.17 12.53
C LEU A 193 6.13 12.12 13.64
N ALA A 194 5.66 11.61 14.77
CA ALA A 194 5.27 12.40 15.92
C ALA A 194 6.48 12.94 16.70
N ALA A 195 7.56 12.17 16.78
CA ALA A 195 8.81 12.57 17.44
C ALA A 195 9.69 13.49 16.58
N LEU A 196 9.40 13.59 15.28
CA LEU A 196 10.16 14.43 14.35
C LEU A 196 9.86 15.93 14.58
N SER A 197 10.92 16.71 14.79
CA SER A 197 10.83 18.18 14.83
C SER A 197 10.32 18.74 13.49
N THR A 198 9.82 19.97 13.52
CA THR A 198 9.33 20.69 12.33
C THR A 198 10.39 20.77 11.22
N GLU A 199 11.66 20.93 11.59
CA GLU A 199 12.81 20.92 10.67
C GLU A 199 12.98 19.57 9.98
N HIS A 200 13.00 18.46 10.72
CA HIS A 200 13.16 17.14 10.12
C HIS A 200 11.98 16.75 9.21
N LYS A 201 10.77 17.21 9.53
CA LYS A 201 9.61 17.09 8.64
C LYS A 201 9.83 17.87 7.35
N ALA A 202 10.35 19.09 7.42
CA ALA A 202 10.68 19.88 6.22
C ALA A 202 11.78 19.20 5.36
N LEU A 203 12.79 18.59 5.98
CA LEU A 203 13.84 17.83 5.29
C LEU A 203 13.29 16.63 4.54
N LEU A 204 12.42 15.85 5.18
CA LEU A 204 11.74 14.72 4.53
C LEU A 204 10.93 15.19 3.33
N ARG A 205 10.15 16.28 3.46
CA ARG A 205 9.36 16.84 2.36
C ARG A 205 10.22 17.20 1.14
N ARG A 206 11.43 17.73 1.34
CA ARG A 206 12.37 18.10 0.25
C ARG A 206 13.01 16.88 -0.44
N ALA A 207 13.05 15.73 0.22
CA ALA A 207 13.65 14.51 -0.34
C ALA A 207 12.66 13.62 -1.09
N ILE A 208 11.37 13.78 -0.82
CA ILE A 208 10.30 12.97 -1.39
C ILE A 208 9.71 13.62 -2.66
N GLY A 209 9.75 14.96 -2.76
CA GLY A 209 9.36 15.72 -3.94
C GLY A 209 10.48 15.82 -4.96
#